data_AF-A0A6I6C5X9-F1
#
_entry.id   AF-A0A6I6C5X9-F1
#
_cell.length_a   1.000
_cell.length_b   1.000
_cell.length_c   1.000
_cell.angle_alpha   90.00
_cell.angle_beta   90.00
_cell.angle_gamma   90.00
#
_symmetry.space_group_name_H-M   'P 1'
#
loop_
_entity.id
_entity.type
_entity.pdbx_description
1 polymer ?
#
loop_
_entity_poly.entity_id
_entity_poly.type
_entity_poly.pdbx_seq_one_letter_code
_entity_poly.pdbx_strand_id
1 'polypeptide(L)'
;MVLDIFKRVFEEIINYYNNDCLKDQTINNDNFKIEYDENKLKELDSENELESILNSVIHKVNDLRQENQSQLEDEKFDVKIFAKNEVILSSANVAFESLSECFKNINYLTRQKHGEKVLDINEDFAIQKISSLASNILSRYEHLPTRLKKNSELSKIIEVLKQITSTNEIENILQLSKDILLNYNKILHLDNFVDYDVLVEEYGWVHDVVKLSRVSAGVIGWLVNADIYIGVLSKKYYKVQKSAA
;
A
#
# COMPACT_ATOMS: atom_id res chain seq x y z
N MET A 1 -18.56 9.50 7.77
CA MET A 1 -18.83 8.87 6.45
C MET A 1 -17.57 8.66 5.64
N VAL A 2 -16.85 9.70 5.20
CA VAL A 2 -15.52 9.54 4.56
C VAL A 2 -14.54 9.06 5.61
N LEU A 3 -14.52 9.71 6.77
CA LEU A 3 -13.71 9.34 7.92
C LEU A 3 -13.79 7.85 8.28
N ASP A 4 -14.99 7.26 8.28
CA ASP A 4 -15.21 5.84 8.60
C ASP A 4 -14.58 4.90 7.58
N ILE A 5 -14.57 5.27 6.30
CA ILE A 5 -13.88 4.50 5.24
C ILE A 5 -12.39 4.47 5.55
N PHE A 6 -11.79 5.63 5.84
CA PHE A 6 -10.37 5.72 6.13
C PHE A 6 -9.98 5.03 7.44
N LYS A 7 -10.81 5.12 8.49
CA LYS A 7 -10.61 4.35 9.73
C LYS A 7 -10.60 2.85 9.47
N ARG A 8 -11.60 2.34 8.76
CA ARG A 8 -11.67 0.92 8.39
C ARG A 8 -10.43 0.47 7.63
N VAL A 9 -10.06 1.21 6.59
CA VAL A 9 -8.89 0.85 5.76
C VAL A 9 -7.59 0.95 6.57
N PHE A 10 -7.46 1.93 7.46
CA PHE A 10 -6.34 2.00 8.40
C PHE A 10 -6.26 0.75 9.28
N GLU A 11 -7.38 0.34 9.89
CA GLU A 11 -7.45 -0.86 10.75
C GLU A 11 -7.12 -2.13 9.97
N GLU A 12 -7.63 -2.26 8.74
CA GLU A 12 -7.34 -3.40 7.86
C GLU A 12 -5.85 -3.46 7.51
N ILE A 13 -5.24 -2.33 7.15
CA ILE A 13 -3.80 -2.24 6.82
C ILE A 13 -2.95 -2.60 8.05
N ILE A 14 -3.22 -1.99 9.22
CA ILE A 14 -2.38 -2.19 10.39
C ILE A 14 -2.48 -3.61 10.94
N ASN A 15 -3.68 -4.21 10.89
CA ASN A 15 -3.89 -5.61 11.28
C ASN A 15 -3.20 -6.58 10.32
N TYR A 16 -3.31 -6.35 9.01
CA TYR A 16 -2.62 -7.15 8.01
C TYR A 16 -1.11 -7.17 8.25
N TYR A 17 -0.49 -6.00 8.44
CA TYR A 17 0.94 -5.95 8.69
C TYR A 17 1.34 -6.55 10.05
N ASN A 18 0.67 -6.18 11.14
CA ASN A 18 1.07 -6.64 12.47
C ASN A 18 0.77 -8.13 12.72
N ASN A 19 -0.35 -8.65 12.21
CA ASN A 19 -0.80 -10.01 12.52
C ASN A 19 -0.36 -11.04 11.47
N ASP A 20 -0.19 -10.63 10.21
CA ASP A 20 0.12 -11.58 9.13
C ASP A 20 1.57 -11.42 8.64
N CYS A 21 2.04 -10.19 8.41
CA CYS A 21 3.37 -9.96 7.82
C CYS A 21 4.50 -9.92 8.85
N LEU A 22 4.29 -9.27 10.00
CA LEU A 22 5.33 -8.95 10.99
C LEU A 22 5.38 -9.89 12.19
N LYS A 23 4.38 -10.78 12.35
CA LYS A 23 4.17 -11.61 13.54
C LYS A 23 5.41 -12.37 14.03
N ASP A 24 6.24 -12.83 13.11
CA ASP A 24 7.46 -13.60 13.39
C ASP A 24 8.72 -12.91 12.82
N GLN A 25 8.67 -11.58 12.65
CA GLN A 25 9.79 -10.79 12.14
C GLN A 25 10.56 -10.12 13.27
N THR A 26 11.88 -10.08 13.12
CA THR A 26 12.80 -9.49 14.08
C THR A 26 13.68 -8.45 13.43
N ILE A 27 14.01 -7.40 14.16
CA ILE A 27 15.13 -6.48 13.88
C ILE A 27 16.05 -6.56 15.09
N ASN A 28 17.36 -6.75 14.88
CA ASN A 28 18.32 -6.90 15.99
C ASN A 28 17.98 -8.03 17.00
N ASN A 29 17.34 -9.11 16.53
CA ASN A 29 16.81 -10.24 17.32
C ASN A 29 15.60 -9.91 18.23
N ASP A 30 15.05 -8.70 18.13
CA ASP A 30 13.84 -8.31 18.85
C ASP A 30 12.63 -8.33 17.91
N ASN A 31 11.52 -8.91 18.39
CA ASN A 31 10.25 -8.85 17.68
C ASN A 31 9.73 -7.41 17.68
N PHE A 32 9.19 -6.96 16.55
CA PHE A 32 8.67 -5.60 16.41
C PHE A 32 7.26 -5.60 15.84
N LYS A 33 6.57 -4.48 16.03
CA LYS A 33 5.25 -4.20 15.46
C LYS A 33 5.09 -2.71 15.17
N ILE A 34 4.15 -2.38 14.31
CA ILE A 34 3.75 -1.00 14.05
C ILE A 34 2.80 -0.57 15.16
N GLU A 35 3.31 0.20 16.11
CA GLU A 35 2.55 0.68 17.26
C GLU A 35 1.67 1.88 16.90
N TYR A 36 0.43 1.86 17.39
CA TYR A 36 -0.50 2.98 17.31
C TYR A 36 -1.44 2.95 18.51
N ASP A 37 -2.09 4.08 18.77
CA ASP A 37 -3.07 4.22 19.85
C ASP A 37 -4.47 3.84 19.34
N GLU A 38 -4.87 2.59 19.61
CA GLU A 38 -6.16 2.04 19.17
C GLU A 38 -7.36 2.78 19.78
N ASN A 39 -7.24 3.23 21.03
CA ASN A 39 -8.31 3.98 21.69
C ASN A 39 -8.51 5.34 21.01
N LYS A 40 -7.40 6.04 20.69
CA LYS A 40 -7.49 7.28 19.90
C LYS A 40 -8.16 7.05 18.55
N LEU A 41 -7.84 5.98 17.83
CA LEU A 41 -8.48 5.72 16.53
C LEU A 41 -10.00 5.51 16.66
N LYS A 42 -10.43 4.77 17.69
CA LYS A 42 -11.84 4.49 17.97
C LYS A 42 -12.61 5.77 18.32
N GLU A 43 -12.06 6.59 19.21
CA GLU A 43 -12.70 7.80 19.74
C GLU A 43 -12.65 9.00 18.78
N LEU A 44 -11.79 8.94 17.77
CA LEU A 44 -11.57 10.02 16.81
C LEU A 44 -12.85 10.53 16.15
N ASP A 45 -13.05 11.84 16.16
CA ASP A 45 -14.24 12.49 15.58
C ASP A 45 -13.91 13.50 14.47
N SER A 46 -12.62 13.82 14.30
CA SER A 46 -12.18 14.90 13.41
C SER A 46 -11.16 14.46 12.36
N GLU A 47 -11.18 15.12 11.21
CA GLU A 47 -10.27 14.83 10.10
C GLU A 47 -8.79 15.10 10.47
N ASN A 48 -8.54 16.11 11.30
CA ASN A 48 -7.20 16.49 11.75
C ASN A 48 -6.56 15.43 12.65
N GLU A 49 -7.34 14.79 13.51
CA GLU A 49 -6.85 13.71 14.36
C GLU A 49 -6.45 12.48 13.55
N LEU A 50 -7.19 12.16 12.47
CA LEU A 50 -6.83 11.04 11.59
C LEU A 50 -5.52 11.31 10.88
N GLU A 51 -5.34 12.54 10.36
CA GLU A 51 -4.08 12.94 9.74
C GLU A 51 -2.91 12.85 10.74
N SER A 52 -3.12 13.25 12.00
CA SER A 52 -2.12 13.13 13.06
C SER A 52 -1.73 11.67 13.33
N ILE A 53 -2.70 10.77 13.44
CA ILE A 53 -2.45 9.32 13.63
C ILE A 53 -1.70 8.75 12.43
N LEU A 54 -2.13 9.06 11.19
CA LEU A 54 -1.48 8.59 9.98
C LEU A 54 -0.01 9.02 9.93
N ASN A 55 0.27 10.31 10.20
CA ASN A 55 1.64 10.82 10.23
C ASN A 55 2.47 10.14 11.32
N SER A 56 1.90 9.90 12.50
CA SER A 56 2.58 9.19 13.59
C SER A 56 2.96 7.76 13.18
N VAL A 57 2.06 7.04 12.51
CA VAL A 57 2.33 5.68 12.05
C VAL A 57 3.36 5.66 10.93
N ILE A 58 3.27 6.59 9.97
CA ILE A 58 4.28 6.74 8.91
C ILE A 58 5.67 6.98 9.52
N HIS A 59 5.77 7.84 10.54
CA HIS A 59 7.03 8.03 11.26
C HIS A 59 7.52 6.75 11.92
N LYS A 60 6.66 6.03 12.65
CA LYS A 60 7.03 4.76 13.30
C LYS A 60 7.51 3.70 12.30
N VAL A 61 6.87 3.59 11.14
CA VAL A 61 7.32 2.67 10.09
C VAL A 61 8.69 3.09 9.53
N ASN A 62 8.92 4.39 9.34
CA ASN A 62 10.23 4.87 8.90
C ASN A 62 11.33 4.65 9.93
N ASP A 63 11.03 4.80 11.23
CA ASP A 63 11.98 4.49 12.30
C ASP A 63 12.37 3.00 12.26
N LEU A 64 11.40 2.09 12.11
CA LEU A 64 11.66 0.66 11.95
C LEU A 64 12.48 0.35 10.69
N ARG A 65 12.27 1.10 9.59
CA ARG A 65 13.09 0.96 8.37
C ARG A 65 14.52 1.40 8.59
N GLN A 66 14.73 2.51 9.30
CA GLN A 66 16.07 2.99 9.65
C GLN A 66 16.79 1.97 10.54
N GLU A 67 16.08 1.40 11.51
CA GLU A 67 16.61 0.34 12.37
C GLU A 67 16.94 -0.94 11.57
N ASN A 68 16.10 -1.31 10.61
CA ASN A 68 16.40 -2.41 9.71
C ASN A 68 17.67 -2.12 8.87
N GLN A 69 17.84 -0.88 8.40
CA GLN A 69 18.99 -0.44 7.61
C GLN A 69 20.29 -0.33 8.42
N SER A 70 20.23 -0.03 9.72
CA SER A 70 21.44 -0.02 10.57
C SER A 70 22.09 -1.40 10.70
N GLN A 71 21.37 -2.49 10.44
CA GLN A 71 21.97 -3.83 10.41
C GLN A 71 23.04 -3.98 9.32
N LEU A 72 23.02 -3.15 8.29
CA LEU A 72 24.06 -3.14 7.24
C LEU A 72 25.44 -2.69 7.76
N GLU A 73 25.50 -2.12 8.97
CA GLU A 73 26.76 -1.74 9.63
C GLU A 73 27.43 -2.94 10.33
N ASP A 74 26.69 -4.03 10.59
CA ASP A 74 27.23 -5.28 11.15
C ASP A 74 27.63 -6.23 10.00
N GLU A 75 28.86 -6.73 10.00
CA GLU A 75 29.32 -7.70 8.99
C GLU A 75 28.63 -9.07 9.08
N LYS A 76 27.91 -9.35 10.17
CA LYS A 76 27.30 -10.67 10.45
C LYS A 76 25.76 -10.69 10.45
N PHE A 77 25.12 -9.63 9.98
CA PHE A 77 23.66 -9.60 9.91
C PHE A 77 23.08 -10.68 8.98
N ASP A 78 21.85 -11.10 9.26
CA ASP A 78 21.13 -12.03 8.39
C ASP A 78 20.52 -11.27 7.20
N VAL A 79 21.15 -11.45 6.04
CA VAL A 79 20.75 -10.89 4.74
C VAL A 79 19.29 -11.21 4.39
N LYS A 80 18.80 -12.40 4.74
CA LYS A 80 17.43 -12.81 4.42
C LYS A 80 16.43 -12.07 5.29
N ILE A 81 16.71 -11.95 6.59
CA ILE A 81 15.88 -11.20 7.53
C ILE A 81 15.84 -9.73 7.14
N PHE A 82 17.00 -9.12 6.84
CA PHE A 82 17.06 -7.75 6.36
C PHE A 82 16.21 -7.52 5.10
N ALA A 83 16.39 -8.36 4.08
CA ALA A 83 15.67 -8.20 2.82
C ALA A 83 14.16 -8.37 3.00
N LYS A 84 13.76 -9.30 3.88
CA LYS A 84 12.38 -9.54 4.24
C LYS A 84 11.73 -8.32 4.88
N ASN A 85 12.37 -7.80 5.91
CA ASN A 85 11.91 -6.62 6.62
C ASN A 85 11.85 -5.40 5.69
N GLU A 86 12.85 -5.21 4.82
CA GLU A 86 12.86 -4.06 3.90
C GLU A 86 11.67 -4.09 2.93
N VAL A 87 11.33 -5.27 2.39
CA VAL A 87 10.16 -5.43 1.52
C VAL A 87 8.87 -5.15 2.29
N ILE A 88 8.68 -5.74 3.47
CA ILE A 88 7.45 -5.58 4.26
C ILE A 88 7.29 -4.13 4.72
N LEU A 89 8.32 -3.54 5.32
CA LEU A 89 8.28 -2.19 5.87
C LEU A 89 8.18 -1.12 4.78
N SER A 90 8.83 -1.30 3.62
CA SER A 90 8.65 -0.39 2.47
C SER A 90 7.19 -0.40 2.00
N SER A 91 6.58 -1.58 1.99
CA SER A 91 5.19 -1.77 1.56
C SER A 91 4.21 -1.17 2.57
N ALA A 92 4.47 -1.35 3.88
CA ALA A 92 3.70 -0.71 4.94
C ALA A 92 3.80 0.81 4.86
N ASN A 93 5.00 1.36 4.66
CA ASN A 93 5.21 2.80 4.55
C ASN A 93 4.39 3.39 3.40
N VAL A 94 4.48 2.80 2.21
CA VAL A 94 3.71 3.27 1.05
C VAL A 94 2.20 3.07 1.24
N ALA A 95 1.75 2.03 1.96
CA ALA A 95 0.33 1.86 2.27
C ALA A 95 -0.21 3.05 3.07
N PHE A 96 0.47 3.44 4.15
CA PHE A 96 0.04 4.54 5.00
C PHE A 96 0.23 5.91 4.33
N GLU A 97 1.32 6.11 3.57
CA GLU A 97 1.52 7.31 2.76
C GLU A 97 0.39 7.47 1.73
N SER A 98 0.04 6.38 1.04
CA SER A 98 -1.05 6.38 0.06
C SER A 98 -2.40 6.67 0.71
N LEU A 99 -2.66 6.10 1.89
CA LEU A 99 -3.87 6.37 2.66
C LEU A 99 -3.94 7.86 3.06
N SER A 100 -2.83 8.44 3.52
CA SER A 100 -2.73 9.86 3.87
C SER A 100 -2.92 10.77 2.65
N GLU A 101 -2.29 10.45 1.52
CA GLU A 101 -2.47 11.21 0.27
C GLU A 101 -3.91 11.13 -0.24
N CYS A 102 -4.51 9.93 -0.25
CA CYS A 102 -5.91 9.73 -0.58
C CYS A 102 -6.81 10.58 0.30
N PHE A 103 -6.55 10.61 1.60
CA PHE A 103 -7.35 11.39 2.56
C PHE A 103 -7.34 12.87 2.23
N LYS A 104 -6.15 13.42 1.98
CA LYS A 104 -5.97 14.82 1.54
C LYS A 104 -6.69 15.11 0.23
N ASN A 105 -6.52 14.24 -0.76
CA ASN A 105 -7.15 14.39 -2.07
C ASN A 105 -8.69 14.37 -1.97
N ILE A 106 -9.26 13.46 -1.18
CA ILE A 106 -10.71 13.35 -1.01
C ILE A 106 -11.28 14.53 -0.22
N ASN A 107 -10.59 14.98 0.83
CA ASN A 107 -11.00 16.16 1.59
C ASN A 107 -10.96 17.41 0.71
N TYR A 108 -9.95 17.56 -0.14
CA TYR A 108 -9.87 18.65 -1.13
C TYR A 108 -11.04 18.62 -2.13
N LEU A 109 -11.48 17.42 -2.54
CA LEU A 109 -12.64 17.21 -3.42
C LEU A 109 -13.98 17.23 -2.67
N THR A 110 -13.98 17.58 -1.38
CA THR A 110 -15.19 17.74 -0.57
C THR A 110 -15.53 19.22 -0.46
N ARG A 111 -16.72 19.61 -0.91
CA ARG A 111 -17.26 20.96 -0.73
C ARG A 111 -18.48 20.95 0.18
N GLN A 112 -18.74 22.10 0.82
CA GLN A 112 -20.02 22.30 1.50
C GLN A 112 -21.07 22.84 0.52
N LYS A 113 -22.25 22.20 0.52
CA LYS A 113 -23.42 22.64 -0.26
C LYS A 113 -24.65 22.56 0.67
N HIS A 114 -25.23 23.70 0.99
CA HIS A 114 -26.38 23.81 1.93
C HIS A 114 -26.15 23.16 3.31
N GLY A 115 -24.93 23.28 3.86
CA GLY A 115 -24.56 22.67 5.16
C GLY A 115 -24.22 21.17 5.08
N GLU A 116 -24.34 20.55 3.91
CA GLU A 116 -23.93 19.16 3.69
C GLU A 116 -22.57 19.05 3.00
N LYS A 117 -21.75 18.08 3.42
CA LYS A 117 -20.51 17.70 2.72
C LYS A 117 -20.86 16.92 1.45
N VAL A 118 -20.54 17.49 0.29
CA VAL A 118 -20.70 16.88 -1.03
C VAL A 118 -19.32 16.59 -1.62
N LEU A 119 -19.14 15.35 -2.08
CA LEU A 119 -17.93 14.90 -2.74
C LEU A 119 -18.07 15.07 -4.25
N ASP A 120 -17.12 15.73 -4.90
CA ASP A 120 -17.06 15.90 -6.35
C ASP A 120 -16.15 14.82 -6.98
N ILE A 121 -16.60 13.56 -6.89
CA ILE A 121 -15.90 12.36 -7.41
C ILE A 121 -16.92 11.54 -8.20
N ASN A 122 -16.70 11.30 -9.48
CA ASN A 122 -17.49 10.37 -10.28
C ASN A 122 -16.65 9.12 -10.62
N GLU A 123 -17.29 8.15 -11.27
CA GLU A 123 -16.65 6.89 -11.64
C GLU A 123 -15.48 7.10 -12.60
N ASP A 124 -15.66 7.91 -13.64
CA ASP A 124 -14.62 8.25 -14.61
C ASP A 124 -13.35 8.81 -13.93
N PHE A 125 -13.52 9.73 -12.98
CA PHE A 125 -12.42 10.30 -12.21
C PHE A 125 -11.68 9.22 -11.40
N ALA A 126 -12.42 8.34 -10.73
CA ALA A 126 -11.84 7.25 -9.94
C ALA A 126 -11.04 6.28 -10.82
N ILE A 127 -11.62 5.87 -11.95
CA ILE A 127 -10.96 5.01 -12.94
C ILE A 127 -9.68 5.66 -13.45
N GLN A 128 -9.74 6.93 -13.88
CA GLN A 128 -8.56 7.64 -14.37
C GLN A 128 -7.45 7.75 -13.32
N LYS A 129 -7.80 8.00 -12.05
CA LYS A 129 -6.81 8.06 -10.96
C LYS A 129 -6.18 6.70 -10.71
N ILE A 130 -6.98 5.63 -10.62
CA ILE A 130 -6.50 4.25 -10.43
C ILE A 130 -5.62 3.81 -11.60
N SER A 131 -6.03 4.07 -12.84
CA SER A 131 -5.27 3.74 -14.05
C SER A 131 -3.97 4.54 -14.16
N SER A 132 -3.98 5.83 -13.77
CA SER A 132 -2.75 6.64 -13.71
C SER A 132 -1.73 6.06 -12.72
N LEU A 133 -2.19 5.61 -11.55
CA LEU A 133 -1.33 4.95 -10.57
C LEU A 133 -0.77 3.63 -11.10
N ALA A 134 -1.59 2.82 -11.79
CA ALA A 134 -1.13 1.60 -12.45
C ALA A 134 -0.03 1.90 -13.50
N SER A 135 -0.25 2.88 -14.37
CA SER A 135 0.75 3.32 -15.37
C SER A 135 2.07 3.77 -14.74
N ASN A 136 2.03 4.46 -13.60
CA ASN A 136 3.24 4.85 -12.87
C ASN A 136 4.02 3.63 -12.36
N ILE A 137 3.33 2.59 -11.90
CA ILE A 137 3.97 1.34 -11.45
C ILE A 137 4.58 0.60 -12.65
N LEU A 138 3.83 0.49 -13.76
CA LEU A 138 4.33 -0.11 -15.00
C LEU A 138 5.61 0.58 -15.48
N SER A 139 5.65 1.92 -15.48
CA SER A 139 6.84 2.67 -15.82
C SER A 139 8.01 2.33 -14.89
N ARG A 140 7.81 2.31 -13.56
CA ARG A 140 8.88 1.93 -12.61
C ARG A 140 9.38 0.50 -12.85
N TYR A 141 8.46 -0.43 -13.14
CA TYR A 141 8.79 -1.82 -13.47
C TYR A 141 9.63 -1.92 -14.76
N GLU A 142 9.29 -1.16 -15.79
CA GLU A 142 10.05 -1.11 -17.05
C GLU A 142 11.48 -0.62 -16.86
N HIS A 143 11.74 0.22 -15.86
CA HIS A 143 13.09 0.70 -15.54
C HIS A 143 13.88 -0.26 -14.62
N LEU A 144 13.30 -1.38 -14.19
CA LEU A 144 14.04 -2.39 -13.44
C LEU A 144 15.09 -3.09 -14.33
N PRO A 145 16.27 -3.43 -13.78
CA PRO A 145 17.22 -4.33 -14.43
C PRO A 145 16.54 -5.63 -14.89
N THR A 146 16.88 -6.10 -16.10
CA THR A 146 16.27 -7.29 -16.71
C THR A 146 16.31 -8.53 -15.81
N ARG A 147 17.38 -8.69 -15.02
CA ARG A 147 17.51 -9.79 -14.05
C ARG A 147 16.40 -9.80 -12.98
N LEU A 148 15.92 -8.62 -12.55
CA LEU A 148 14.90 -8.47 -11.51
C LEU A 148 13.48 -8.65 -12.06
N LYS A 149 13.29 -8.45 -13.37
CA LYS A 149 12.01 -8.69 -14.06
C LYS A 149 11.66 -10.18 -14.21
N LYS A 150 12.60 -11.08 -13.95
CA LYS A 150 12.38 -12.54 -14.08
C LYS A 150 11.49 -13.13 -12.98
N ASN A 151 11.10 -12.35 -11.97
CA ASN A 151 10.19 -12.80 -10.93
C ASN A 151 8.78 -13.07 -11.52
N SER A 152 8.32 -14.32 -11.42
CA SER A 152 7.05 -14.75 -12.03
C SER A 152 5.82 -14.17 -11.33
N GLU A 153 5.86 -14.00 -10.00
CA GLU A 153 4.72 -13.46 -9.25
C GLU A 153 4.57 -11.95 -9.50
N LEU A 154 5.68 -11.21 -9.52
CA LEU A 154 5.66 -9.80 -9.90
C LEU A 154 5.19 -9.65 -11.36
N SER A 155 5.67 -10.48 -12.28
CA SER A 155 5.23 -10.44 -13.68
C SER A 155 3.71 -10.64 -13.82
N LYS A 156 3.09 -11.57 -13.06
CA LYS A 156 1.63 -11.75 -13.05
C LYS A 156 0.91 -10.48 -12.60
N ILE A 157 1.38 -9.85 -11.53
CA ILE A 157 0.81 -8.58 -11.05
C ILE A 157 0.93 -7.49 -12.12
N ILE A 158 2.07 -7.39 -12.78
CA ILE A 158 2.29 -6.42 -13.86
C ILE A 158 1.34 -6.65 -15.04
N GLU A 159 1.08 -7.90 -15.43
CA GLU A 159 0.11 -8.19 -16.48
C GLU A 159 -1.32 -7.79 -16.08
N VAL A 160 -1.71 -7.99 -14.82
CA VAL A 160 -3.01 -7.54 -14.31
C VAL A 160 -3.09 -6.00 -14.30
N LEU A 161 -2.01 -5.31 -13.90
CA LEU A 161 -1.95 -3.85 -13.95
C LEU A 161 -2.08 -3.30 -15.38
N LYS A 162 -1.53 -3.99 -16.40
CA LYS A 162 -1.74 -3.61 -17.80
C LYS A 162 -3.21 -3.69 -18.20
N GLN A 163 -3.92 -4.74 -17.77
CA GLN A 163 -5.36 -4.87 -18.02
C GLN A 163 -6.17 -3.75 -17.34
N ILE A 164 -5.77 -3.35 -16.14
CA ILE A 164 -6.38 -2.21 -15.42
C ILE A 164 -6.20 -0.91 -16.23
N THR A 165 -5.04 -0.69 -16.85
CA THR A 165 -4.85 0.54 -17.65
C THR A 165 -5.72 0.61 -18.91
N SER A 166 -6.28 -0.52 -19.36
CA SER A 166 -7.14 -0.59 -20.56
C SER A 166 -8.63 -0.78 -20.27
N THR A 167 -9.03 -0.93 -19.00
CA THR A 167 -10.45 -1.03 -18.62
C THR A 167 -11.04 0.33 -18.27
N ASN A 168 -12.34 0.49 -18.57
CA ASN A 168 -13.15 1.64 -18.16
C ASN A 168 -14.33 1.23 -17.26
N GLU A 169 -14.29 0.02 -16.70
CA GLU A 169 -15.35 -0.52 -15.85
C GLU A 169 -14.83 -0.73 -14.43
N ILE A 170 -15.49 -0.11 -13.45
CA ILE A 170 -15.06 -0.16 -12.04
C ILE A 170 -15.18 -1.57 -11.45
N GLU A 171 -16.17 -2.36 -11.87
CA GLU A 171 -16.34 -3.76 -11.45
C GLU A 171 -15.17 -4.62 -11.89
N ASN A 172 -14.64 -4.41 -13.11
CA ASN A 172 -13.46 -5.12 -13.58
C ASN A 172 -12.24 -4.73 -12.76
N ILE A 173 -12.05 -3.45 -12.43
CA ILE A 173 -10.98 -3.00 -11.54
C ILE A 173 -11.07 -3.68 -10.17
N LEU A 174 -12.28 -3.80 -9.61
CA LEU A 174 -12.51 -4.48 -8.33
C LEU A 174 -12.17 -5.98 -8.39
N GLN A 175 -12.46 -6.64 -9.52
CA GLN A 175 -12.11 -8.06 -9.68
C GLN A 175 -10.60 -8.23 -9.83
N LEU A 176 -9.97 -7.41 -10.68
CA LEU A 176 -8.53 -7.44 -10.92
C LEU A 176 -7.72 -7.05 -9.66
N SER A 177 -8.25 -6.18 -8.79
CA SER A 177 -7.59 -5.82 -7.54
C SER A 177 -7.50 -6.99 -6.56
N LYS A 178 -8.53 -7.86 -6.52
CA LYS A 178 -8.50 -9.10 -5.73
C LYS A 178 -7.42 -10.05 -6.23
N ASP A 179 -7.30 -10.19 -7.54
CA ASP A 179 -6.27 -11.03 -8.16
C ASP A 179 -4.86 -10.50 -7.86
N ILE A 180 -4.67 -9.18 -7.86
CA ILE A 180 -3.42 -8.55 -7.43
C ILE A 180 -3.14 -8.88 -5.95
N LEU A 181 -4.10 -8.68 -5.05
CA LEU A 181 -3.90 -8.93 -3.61
C LEU A 181 -3.49 -10.38 -3.33
N LEU A 182 -4.15 -11.35 -3.98
CA LEU A 182 -3.83 -12.78 -3.84
C LEU A 182 -2.41 -13.11 -4.30
N ASN A 183 -1.93 -12.51 -5.40
CA ASN A 183 -0.57 -12.71 -5.87
C ASN A 183 0.45 -11.93 -5.03
N TYR A 184 0.06 -10.77 -4.50
CA TYR A 184 0.91 -9.93 -3.66
C TYR A 184 1.22 -10.61 -2.31
N ASN A 185 0.26 -11.30 -1.71
CA ASN A 185 0.50 -12.10 -0.50
C ASN A 185 1.65 -13.10 -0.69
N LYS A 186 1.81 -13.68 -1.89
CA LYS A 186 2.92 -14.60 -2.19
C LYS A 186 4.27 -13.90 -2.23
N ILE A 187 4.31 -12.63 -2.63
CA ILE A 187 5.52 -11.81 -2.66
C ILE A 187 6.00 -11.51 -1.23
N LEU A 188 5.08 -11.17 -0.32
CA LEU A 188 5.44 -10.89 1.08
C LEU A 188 5.90 -12.12 1.88
N HIS A 189 5.61 -13.33 1.40
CA HIS A 189 6.13 -14.58 1.95
C HIS A 189 7.46 -15.04 1.30
N LEU A 190 8.23 -14.11 0.73
CA LEU A 190 9.68 -14.02 0.42
C LEU A 190 10.55 -15.22 0.02
N ASP A 191 10.23 -16.47 0.36
CA ASP A 191 11.00 -17.64 -0.07
C ASP A 191 11.07 -17.77 -1.60
N ASN A 192 10.19 -17.06 -2.33
CA ASN A 192 10.12 -17.05 -3.79
C ASN A 192 10.47 -15.69 -4.44
N PHE A 193 10.74 -14.64 -3.65
CA PHE A 193 10.80 -13.27 -4.20
C PHE A 193 12.22 -12.82 -4.56
N VAL A 194 13.21 -13.25 -3.77
CA VAL A 194 14.62 -12.93 -3.97
C VAL A 194 15.37 -14.23 -4.28
N ASP A 195 15.91 -14.34 -5.48
CA ASP A 195 16.82 -15.44 -5.83
C ASP A 195 18.19 -15.16 -5.18
N TYR A 196 18.38 -15.70 -3.98
CA TYR A 196 19.60 -15.52 -3.19
C TYR A 196 20.85 -16.09 -3.88
N ASP A 197 20.67 -17.01 -4.85
CA ASP A 197 21.78 -17.58 -5.64
C ASP A 197 22.23 -16.64 -6.77
N VAL A 198 21.43 -15.61 -7.10
CA VAL A 198 21.75 -14.58 -8.12
C VAL A 198 22.34 -13.30 -7.48
N LEU A 199 22.35 -13.20 -6.16
CA LEU A 199 22.86 -12.04 -5.40
C LEU A 199 24.40 -11.95 -5.33
N VAL A 200 25.10 -12.57 -6.29
CA VAL A 200 26.53 -12.97 -6.25
C VAL A 200 27.55 -11.81 -6.28
N GLU A 201 27.12 -10.54 -6.32
CA GLU A 201 28.05 -9.40 -6.26
C GLU A 201 27.83 -8.61 -4.95
N GLU A 202 28.86 -8.58 -4.11
CA GLU A 202 28.91 -7.85 -2.85
C GLU A 202 28.32 -6.43 -3.04
N TYR A 203 27.40 -6.04 -2.16
CA TYR A 203 26.59 -4.80 -2.16
C TYR A 203 25.53 -4.61 -3.28
N GLY A 204 25.65 -5.26 -4.44
CA GLY A 204 24.69 -5.11 -5.53
C GLY A 204 23.28 -5.61 -5.17
N TRP A 205 23.21 -6.64 -4.33
CA TRP A 205 21.94 -7.25 -3.93
C TRP A 205 21.08 -6.36 -3.03
N VAL A 206 21.69 -5.53 -2.16
CA VAL A 206 20.95 -4.59 -1.30
C VAL A 206 20.19 -3.58 -2.17
N HIS A 207 20.86 -3.02 -3.18
CA HIS A 207 20.23 -2.12 -4.13
C HIS A 207 19.09 -2.78 -4.92
N ASP A 208 19.24 -4.05 -5.28
CA ASP A 208 18.23 -4.80 -6.01
C ASP A 208 17.00 -5.10 -5.13
N VAL A 209 17.21 -5.48 -3.86
CA VAL A 209 16.14 -5.62 -2.86
C VAL A 209 15.40 -4.30 -2.68
N VAL A 210 16.11 -3.17 -2.53
CA VAL A 210 15.48 -1.85 -2.38
C VAL A 210 14.67 -1.46 -3.63
N LYS A 211 15.19 -1.70 -4.84
CA LYS A 211 14.47 -1.43 -6.09
C LYS A 211 13.22 -2.28 -6.24
N LEU A 212 13.30 -3.57 -5.94
CA LEU A 212 12.17 -4.49 -5.96
C LEU A 212 11.13 -4.09 -4.91
N SER A 213 11.57 -3.79 -3.70
CA SER A 213 10.72 -3.31 -2.59
C SER A 213 9.95 -2.06 -3.01
N ARG A 214 10.58 -1.13 -3.72
CA ARG A 214 9.93 0.09 -4.21
C ARG A 214 8.83 -0.17 -5.23
N VAL A 215 9.02 -1.10 -6.16
CA VAL A 215 7.99 -1.47 -7.15
C VAL A 215 6.86 -2.23 -6.47
N SER A 216 7.21 -3.19 -5.61
CA SER A 216 6.28 -3.97 -4.79
C SER A 216 5.40 -3.04 -3.93
N ALA A 217 6.01 -2.10 -3.20
CA ALA A 217 5.29 -1.13 -2.39
C ALA A 217 4.36 -0.24 -3.21
N GLY A 218 4.75 0.09 -4.46
CA GLY A 218 3.87 0.80 -5.39
C GLY A 218 2.56 0.06 -5.67
N VAL A 219 2.60 -1.27 -5.81
CA VAL A 219 1.40 -2.11 -5.99
C VAL A 219 0.46 -1.98 -4.79
N ILE A 220 1.00 -1.96 -3.56
CA ILE A 220 0.19 -1.72 -2.37
C ILE A 220 -0.42 -0.34 -2.35
N GLY A 221 0.34 0.69 -2.69
CA GLY A 221 -0.20 2.05 -2.80
C GLY A 221 -1.38 2.13 -3.79
N TRP A 222 -1.30 1.38 -4.89
CA TRP A 222 -2.41 1.23 -5.83
C TRP A 222 -3.61 0.50 -5.22
N LEU A 223 -3.41 -0.62 -4.51
CA LEU A 223 -4.49 -1.35 -3.84
C LEU A 223 -5.24 -0.47 -2.83
N VAL A 224 -4.51 0.30 -2.01
CA VAL A 224 -5.11 1.23 -1.04
C VAL A 224 -5.95 2.29 -1.75
N ASN A 225 -5.41 2.90 -2.81
CA ASN A 225 -6.16 3.89 -3.60
C ASN A 225 -7.43 3.26 -4.19
N ALA A 226 -7.32 2.07 -4.78
CA ALA A 226 -8.46 1.39 -5.39
C ALA A 226 -9.58 1.12 -4.36
N ASP A 227 -9.25 0.60 -3.18
CA ASP A 227 -10.25 0.32 -2.14
C ASP A 227 -10.94 1.60 -1.64
N ILE A 228 -10.18 2.68 -1.42
CA ILE A 228 -10.72 3.96 -0.99
C ILE A 228 -11.67 4.55 -2.05
N TYR A 229 -11.24 4.64 -3.31
CA TYR A 229 -12.05 5.23 -4.37
C TYR A 229 -13.31 4.41 -4.65
N ILE A 230 -13.21 3.08 -4.69
CA ILE A 230 -14.37 2.18 -4.85
C ILE A 230 -15.32 2.30 -3.64
N GLY A 231 -14.78 2.31 -2.43
CA GLY A 231 -15.55 2.51 -1.20
C GLY A 231 -16.32 3.82 -1.19
N VAL A 232 -15.70 4.91 -1.64
CA VAL A 232 -16.32 6.23 -1.75
C VAL A 232 -17.44 6.25 -2.80
N LEU A 233 -17.23 5.64 -3.96
CA LEU A 233 -18.25 5.54 -5.01
C LEU A 233 -19.45 4.72 -4.55
N SER A 234 -19.23 3.56 -3.92
CA SER A 234 -20.30 2.69 -3.43
C SER A 234 -21.26 3.44 -2.48
N LYS A 235 -20.73 4.30 -1.61
CA LYS A 235 -21.55 5.12 -0.69
C LYS A 235 -22.35 6.21 -1.39
N LYS A 236 -21.89 6.74 -2.54
CA LYS A 236 -22.68 7.68 -3.35
C LYS A 236 -23.87 6.99 -4.02
N TYR A 237 -23.65 5.79 -4.56
CA TYR A 237 -24.71 5.00 -5.19
C TYR A 237 -25.89 4.74 -4.24
N TYR A 238 -25.63 4.41 -2.97
CA TYR A 238 -26.69 4.22 -1.96
C TYR A 238 -27.41 5.50 -1.52
N LYS A 239 -26.79 6.68 -1.64
CA LYS A 239 -27.46 7.96 -1.38
C LYS A 239 -28.40 8.36 -2.52
N VAL A 240 -27.98 8.17 -3.77
CA VAL A 240 -28.78 8.52 -4.95
C VAL A 240 -30.07 7.70 -5.02
N GLN A 241 -30.02 6.41 -4.65
CA GLN A 241 -31.21 5.55 -4.62
C GLN A 241 -32.20 5.94 -3.51
N LYS A 242 -31.74 6.42 -2.35
CA LYS A 242 -32.63 6.88 -1.27
C LYS A 242 -33.34 8.21 -1.57
N SER A 243 -32.79 9.04 -2.44
CA SER A 243 -33.43 10.28 -2.91
C SER A 243 -34.36 10.08 -4.12
N ALA A 244 -34.40 8.87 -4.68
CA ALA A 244 -35.22 8.50 -5.84
C ALA A 244 -36.42 7.60 -5.47
N ALA A 245 -36.69 7.43 -4.18
CA ALA A 245 -37.85 6.72 -3.62
C ALA A 245 -38.69 7.71 -2.80
#